data_AF-A0A837RJU9-F1
#
_entry.id   AF-A0A837RJU9-F1
#
_cell.length_a   1.000
_cell.length_b   1.000
_cell.length_c   1.000
_cell.angle_alpha   90.00
_cell.angle_beta   90.00
_cell.angle_gamma   90.00
#
_symmetry.space_group_name_H-M   'P 1'
#
loop_
_entity.id
_entity.type
_entity.pdbx_description
1 polymer ?
#
loop_
_entity_poly.entity_id
_entity_poly.type
_entity_poly.pdbx_seq_one_letter_code
_entity_poly.pdbx_strand_id
1 'polypeptide(L)'
;MSKKIIAVALDINNIPFVSDDELILTLEQQKIWYTTNTQAIEVPGYIKFFDNLINSFFKKFFKNKKRQNSLRYNYFTKKVSHYLKTHDYDEIIFENQKLKSSILPNFKNKSKYVAKDSSSIV
;
A
#
# COMPACT_ATOMS: atom_id res chain seq x y z
N MET A 1 -10.56 14.14 21.05
CA MET A 1 -9.43 14.30 20.12
C MET A 1 -9.72 13.44 18.91
N SER A 2 -9.57 13.98 17.70
CA SER A 2 -9.71 13.18 16.48
C SER A 2 -8.52 12.22 16.36
N LYS A 3 -8.77 10.97 15.99
CA LYS A 3 -7.72 9.96 15.78
C LYS A 3 -7.08 10.21 14.42
N LYS A 4 -5.75 10.18 14.34
CA LYS A 4 -5.03 10.22 13.08
C LYS A 4 -5.00 8.83 12.47
N ILE A 5 -5.80 8.62 11.43
CA ILE A 5 -5.92 7.33 10.75
C ILE A 5 -5.27 7.45 9.36
N ILE A 6 -4.57 6.40 8.97
CA ILE A 6 -3.98 6.27 7.63
C ILE A 6 -4.40 4.94 7.00
N ALA A 7 -4.88 5.01 5.77
CA ALA A 7 -5.23 3.85 4.98
C ALA A 7 -4.16 3.59 3.91
N VAL A 8 -3.85 2.31 3.67
CA VAL A 8 -2.86 1.88 2.67
C VAL A 8 -3.51 0.91 1.70
N ALA A 9 -3.59 1.31 0.44
CA ALA A 9 -4.23 0.55 -0.65
C ALA A 9 -3.31 0.37 -1.86
N LEU A 10 -3.38 -0.79 -2.50
CA LEU A 10 -3.05 -0.94 -3.91
C LEU A 10 -4.23 -0.54 -4.79
N ASP A 11 -5.44 -0.91 -4.40
CA ASP A 11 -6.69 -0.52 -5.05
C ASP A 11 -7.60 0.14 -4.02
N ILE A 12 -7.91 1.41 -4.25
CA ILE A 12 -8.67 2.22 -3.31
C ILE A 12 -10.14 1.76 -3.15
N ASN A 13 -10.68 1.04 -4.14
CA ASN A 13 -12.03 0.48 -4.07
C ASN A 13 -12.17 -0.64 -3.03
N ASN A 14 -11.05 -1.19 -2.56
CA ASN A 14 -11.02 -2.29 -1.61
C ASN A 14 -10.83 -1.82 -0.15
N ILE A 15 -10.80 -0.52 0.10
CA ILE A 15 -10.77 0.04 1.46
C ILE A 15 -12.16 0.61 1.77
N PRO A 16 -12.78 0.24 2.91
CA PRO A 16 -14.03 0.84 3.34
C PRO A 16 -13.86 2.36 3.49
N PHE A 17 -14.92 3.13 3.30
CA PHE A 17 -14.87 4.57 3.57
C PHE A 17 -14.53 4.79 5.05
N VAL A 18 -13.41 5.45 5.30
CA VAL A 18 -12.98 5.82 6.63
C VAL A 18 -12.74 7.35 6.59
N SER A 19 -13.19 8.03 7.64
CA SER A 19 -13.57 9.46 7.84
C SER A 19 -12.67 10.57 7.22
N ASP A 20 -13.11 11.84 7.35
CA ASP A 20 -12.49 13.04 6.78
C ASP A 20 -11.06 13.42 7.28
N ASP A 21 -10.56 12.84 8.38
CA ASP A 21 -9.24 13.15 8.98
C ASP A 21 -8.11 12.22 8.50
N GLU A 22 -8.27 11.66 7.30
CA GLU A 22 -7.53 10.48 6.87
C GLU A 22 -6.71 10.68 5.60
N LEU A 23 -5.51 10.11 5.59
CA LEU A 23 -4.65 10.04 4.41
C LEU A 23 -4.74 8.64 3.81
N ILE A 24 -5.02 8.55 2.51
CA ILE A 24 -4.95 7.28 1.78
C ILE A 24 -3.68 7.24 0.93
N LEU A 25 -2.80 6.27 1.19
CA LEU A 25 -1.63 5.99 0.37
C LEU A 25 -1.97 4.94 -0.69
N THR A 26 -1.89 5.34 -1.97
CA THR A 26 -2.21 4.46 -3.10
C THR A 26 -1.00 4.18 -3.99
N LEU A 27 -1.02 3.03 -4.66
CA LEU A 27 -0.11 2.74 -5.76
C LEU A 27 -0.56 3.52 -7.00
N GLU A 28 0.29 4.41 -7.50
CA GLU A 28 0.00 5.30 -8.64
C GLU A 28 -1.20 6.24 -8.40
N GLN A 29 -1.40 7.19 -9.32
CA GLN A 29 -2.55 8.09 -9.28
C GLN A 29 -3.83 7.32 -9.58
N GLN A 30 -4.77 7.36 -8.65
CA GLN A 30 -6.12 6.82 -8.80
C GLN A 30 -7.10 7.98 -8.67
N LYS A 31 -8.05 8.09 -9.60
CA LYS A 31 -9.04 9.18 -9.58
C LYS A 31 -10.05 8.89 -8.47
N ILE A 32 -10.08 9.74 -7.45
CA ILE A 32 -10.91 9.53 -6.27
C ILE A 32 -11.87 10.70 -6.14
N TRP A 33 -13.15 10.39 -5.99
CA TRP A 33 -14.27 11.35 -6.00
C TRP A 33 -14.86 11.59 -4.60
N TYR A 34 -14.48 10.78 -3.62
CA TYR A 34 -15.11 10.74 -2.30
C TYR A 34 -14.17 11.08 -1.12
N THR A 35 -12.87 11.33 -1.35
CA THR A 35 -11.95 11.79 -0.29
C THR A 35 -11.05 12.91 -0.80
N THR A 36 -10.80 13.88 0.07
CA THR A 36 -10.01 15.09 -0.18
C THR A 36 -8.51 14.89 0.01
N ASN A 37 -8.07 13.86 0.76
CA ASN A 37 -6.67 13.66 1.16
C ASN A 37 -6.11 12.32 0.69
N THR A 38 -5.67 12.27 -0.57
CA THR A 38 -5.08 11.06 -1.18
C THR A 38 -3.67 11.36 -1.67
N GLN A 39 -2.73 10.50 -1.28
CA GLN A 39 -1.33 10.64 -1.68
C GLN A 39 -0.89 9.40 -2.47
N ALA A 40 -0.76 9.60 -3.78
CA ALA A 40 -0.26 8.59 -4.69
C ALA A 40 1.27 8.44 -4.54
N ILE A 41 1.73 7.21 -4.38
CA ILE A 41 3.15 6.88 -4.49
C ILE A 41 3.45 6.55 -5.95
N GLU A 42 4.11 7.47 -6.63
CA GLU A 42 4.53 7.26 -8.02
C GLU A 42 5.69 6.26 -8.10
N VAL A 43 5.50 5.24 -8.93
CA VAL A 43 6.55 4.28 -9.26
C VAL A 43 7.41 4.86 -10.39
N PRO A 44 8.73 5.01 -10.20
CA PRO A 44 9.63 5.48 -11.24
C PRO A 44 9.61 4.62 -12.50
N GLY A 45 9.80 5.24 -13.67
CA GLY A 45 9.76 4.56 -14.96
C GLY A 45 10.75 3.40 -15.10
N TYR A 46 11.94 3.49 -14.50
CA TYR A 46 12.92 2.41 -14.52
C TYR A 46 12.41 1.14 -13.80
N ILE A 47 11.67 1.29 -12.70
CA ILE A 47 11.06 0.15 -11.99
C ILE A 47 10.00 -0.51 -12.86
N LYS A 48 9.18 0.30 -13.55
CA LYS A 48 8.17 -0.21 -14.50
C LYS A 48 8.82 -1.00 -15.64
N PHE A 49 9.94 -0.49 -16.15
CA PHE A 49 10.71 -1.14 -17.22
C PHE A 49 11.30 -2.49 -16.77
N PHE A 50 11.95 -2.53 -15.60
CA PHE A 50 12.49 -3.78 -15.06
C PHE A 50 11.39 -4.80 -14.72
N ASP A 51 10.24 -4.36 -14.19
CA ASP A 51 9.12 -5.27 -13.88
C ASP A 51 8.58 -5.92 -15.16
N ASN A 52 8.50 -5.16 -16.26
CA ASN A 52 8.12 -5.69 -17.58
C ASN A 52 9.16 -6.67 -18.14
N LEU A 53 10.45 -6.36 -18.01
CA LEU A 53 11.54 -7.21 -18.48
C LEU A 53 11.54 -8.56 -17.75
N ILE A 54 11.41 -8.50 -16.42
CA ILE A 54 11.34 -9.67 -15.54
C ILE A 54 10.07 -10.48 -15.86
N ASN A 55 8.90 -9.84 -15.95
CA ASN A 55 7.66 -10.51 -16.29
C ASN A 55 7.74 -11.22 -17.66
N SER A 56 8.39 -10.61 -18.65
CA SER A 56 8.62 -11.20 -19.98
C SER A 56 9.56 -12.42 -19.90
N PHE A 57 10.64 -12.31 -19.13
CA PHE A 57 11.58 -13.41 -18.91
C PHE A 57 10.91 -14.58 -18.17
N PHE A 58 10.17 -14.30 -17.09
CA PHE A 58 9.41 -15.32 -16.36
C PHE A 58 8.32 -15.94 -17.24
N LYS A 59 7.60 -15.19 -18.06
CA LYS A 59 6.62 -15.75 -18.99
C LYS A 59 7.25 -16.72 -20.00
N LYS A 60 8.51 -16.47 -20.40
CA LYS A 60 9.26 -17.29 -21.34
C LYS A 60 9.87 -18.54 -20.70
N PHE A 61 10.33 -18.45 -19.46
CA PHE A 61 11.07 -19.54 -18.79
C PHE A 61 10.26 -20.31 -17.72
N PHE A 62 9.22 -19.71 -17.16
CA PHE A 62 8.41 -20.30 -16.10
C PHE A 62 6.91 -20.24 -16.47
N LYS A 63 6.27 -21.40 -16.67
CA LYS A 63 4.83 -21.50 -16.97
C LYS A 63 3.91 -21.05 -15.81
N ASN A 64 4.47 -20.75 -14.63
CA ASN A 64 3.70 -20.37 -13.45
C ASN A 64 3.51 -18.84 -13.36
N LYS A 65 2.29 -18.40 -13.68
CA LYS A 65 1.87 -16.99 -13.81
C LYS A 65 1.82 -16.15 -12.52
N LYS A 66 2.04 -16.73 -11.33
CA LYS A 66 1.71 -16.07 -10.04
C LYS A 66 2.68 -14.96 -9.57
N ARG A 67 3.74 -14.64 -10.32
CA ARG A 67 4.76 -13.63 -9.93
C ARG A 67 4.66 -12.29 -10.69
N GLN A 68 3.50 -11.98 -11.29
CA GLN A 68 3.32 -10.68 -11.93
C GLN A 68 3.40 -9.54 -10.89
N ASN A 69 4.26 -8.55 -11.17
CA ASN A 69 4.36 -7.23 -10.50
C ASN A 69 5.02 -7.18 -9.12
N SER A 70 6.04 -8.01 -8.87
CA SER A 70 6.74 -7.99 -7.58
C SER A 70 7.52 -6.69 -7.34
N LEU A 71 8.09 -6.06 -8.38
CA LEU A 71 8.96 -4.90 -8.19
C LEU A 71 8.17 -3.63 -7.84
N ARG A 72 7.07 -3.38 -8.56
CA ARG A 72 6.14 -2.29 -8.24
C ARG A 72 5.61 -2.41 -6.81
N TYR A 73 5.18 -3.61 -6.43
CA TYR A 73 4.68 -3.92 -5.09
C TYR A 73 5.75 -3.74 -4.00
N ASN A 74 6.95 -4.26 -4.21
CA ASN A 74 8.06 -4.14 -3.27
C ASN A 74 8.51 -2.69 -3.10
N TYR A 75 8.54 -1.91 -4.19
CA TYR A 75 8.85 -0.49 -4.13
C TYR A 75 7.81 0.28 -3.31
N PHE A 76 6.52 0.04 -3.61
CA PHE A 76 5.42 0.67 -2.89
C PHE A 76 5.45 0.36 -1.40
N THR A 77 5.51 -0.91 -1.03
CA THR A 77 5.56 -1.33 0.39
C THR A 77 6.77 -0.75 1.12
N LYS A 78 7.92 -0.62 0.46
CA LYS A 78 9.11 0.03 1.03
C LYS A 78 8.92 1.53 1.24
N LYS A 79 8.28 2.23 0.29
CA LYS A 79 7.98 3.67 0.40
C LYS A 79 6.94 3.94 1.48
N VAL A 80 5.87 3.15 1.55
CA VAL A 80 4.87 3.23 2.62
C VAL A 80 5.51 2.97 3.98
N SER A 81 6.32 1.92 4.10
CA SER A 81 7.02 1.61 5.35
C SER A 81 7.95 2.74 5.80
N HIS A 82 8.60 3.43 4.86
CA HIS A 82 9.42 4.59 5.17
C HIS A 82 8.58 5.80 5.59
N TYR A 83 7.51 6.09 4.87
CA TYR A 83 6.60 7.20 5.17
C TYR A 83 5.98 7.06 6.56
N LEU A 84 5.47 5.88 6.88
CA LEU A 84 4.89 5.61 8.20
C LEU A 84 5.93 5.73 9.33
N LYS A 85 7.24 5.58 9.06
CA LYS A 85 8.27 5.69 10.11
C LYS A 85 8.52 7.14 10.53
N THR A 86 8.19 8.09 9.66
CA THR A 86 8.45 9.51 9.86
C THR A 86 7.19 10.29 10.21
N HIS A 87 6.03 9.62 10.29
CA HIS A 87 4.73 10.22 10.60
C HIS A 87 4.02 9.37 11.66
N ASP A 88 3.56 10.01 12.73
CA ASP A 88 2.82 9.34 13.80
C ASP A 88 1.33 9.27 13.48
N TYR A 89 0.78 8.06 13.53
CA TYR A 89 -0.63 7.74 13.34
C TYR A 89 -1.12 6.82 14.47
N ASP A 90 -2.39 6.97 14.85
CA ASP A 90 -3.02 6.15 15.90
C ASP A 90 -3.48 4.80 15.34
N GLU A 91 -3.93 4.79 14.09
CA GLU A 91 -4.47 3.61 13.42
C GLU A 91 -4.00 3.52 11.96
N ILE A 92 -3.65 2.30 11.54
CA ILE A 92 -3.24 1.99 10.17
C ILE A 92 -4.17 0.92 9.62
N ILE A 93 -4.86 1.25 8.54
CA ILE A 93 -5.81 0.38 7.86
C ILE A 93 -5.16 -0.14 6.59
N PHE A 94 -5.00 -1.46 6.49
CA PHE A 94 -4.49 -2.10 5.29
C PHE A 94 -5.65 -2.65 4.46
N GLU A 95 -5.58 -2.47 3.14
CA GLU A 95 -6.54 -3.06 2.20
C GLU A 95 -6.64 -4.58 2.33
N ASN A 96 -5.54 -5.26 2.66
CA ASN A 96 -5.51 -6.71 2.83
C ASN A 96 -4.33 -7.19 3.70
N GLN A 97 -4.44 -8.43 4.16
CA GLN A 97 -3.42 -9.08 5.00
C GLN A 97 -2.04 -9.18 4.31
N LYS A 98 -2.00 -9.22 2.97
CA LYS A 98 -0.74 -9.28 2.20
C LYS A 98 0.04 -7.97 2.32
N LEU A 99 -0.63 -6.82 2.19
CA LEU A 99 -0.03 -5.51 2.43
C LEU A 99 0.44 -5.37 3.87
N LYS A 100 -0.43 -5.70 4.82
CA LYS A 100 -0.12 -5.70 6.25
C LYS A 100 1.14 -6.51 6.56
N SER A 101 1.21 -7.75 6.08
CA SER A 101 2.37 -8.64 6.27
C SER A 101 3.63 -8.21 5.50
N SER A 102 3.54 -7.35 4.49
CA SER A 102 4.71 -6.84 3.77
C SER A 102 5.27 -5.55 4.40
N ILE A 103 4.40 -4.73 5.01
CA ILE A 103 4.75 -3.42 5.55
C ILE A 103 5.06 -3.52 7.05
N LEU A 104 4.22 -4.22 7.83
CA LEU A 104 4.38 -4.33 9.28
C LEU A 104 5.74 -4.88 9.70
N PRO A 105 6.30 -5.97 9.09
CA PRO A 105 7.57 -6.52 9.55
C PRO A 105 8.72 -5.52 9.53
N ASN A 106 8.69 -4.61 8.55
CA ASN A 106 9.70 -3.59 8.32
C ASN A 106 9.51 -2.34 9.18
N PHE A 107 8.41 -2.28 9.93
CA PHE A 107 8.06 -1.18 10.81
C PHE A 107 8.63 -1.39 12.22
N LYS A 108 9.37 -0.41 12.75
CA LYS A 108 10.02 -0.54 14.07
C LYS A 108 9.06 -0.24 15.24
N ASN A 109 8.00 0.54 15.00
CA ASN A 109 7.08 1.02 16.03
C ASN A 109 5.78 0.20 16.09
N LYS A 110 5.80 -1.11 15.76
CA LYS A 110 4.58 -1.95 15.59
C LYS A 110 3.59 -1.92 16.75
N SER A 111 4.08 -1.63 17.95
CA SER A 111 3.30 -1.52 19.18
C SER A 111 2.59 -0.18 19.38
N LYS A 112 2.87 0.84 18.55
CA LYS A 112 2.35 2.21 18.72
C LYS A 112 1.00 2.48 18.03
N TYR A 113 0.53 1.58 17.17
CA TYR A 113 -0.66 1.81 16.35
C TYR A 113 -1.48 0.53 16.25
N VAL A 114 -2.78 0.71 16.02
CA VAL A 114 -3.70 -0.40 15.76
C VAL A 114 -3.66 -0.73 14.27
N ALA A 115 -3.25 -1.95 13.91
CA ALA A 115 -3.17 -2.39 12.53
C ALA A 115 -4.38 -3.26 12.16
N LYS A 116 -5.36 -2.68 11.45
CA LYS A 116 -6.55 -3.38 11.00
C LYS A 116 -6.47 -3.73 9.52
N ASP A 117 -7.17 -4.78 9.15
CA ASP A 117 -7.44 -5.13 7.76
C ASP A 117 -8.83 -4.60 7.42
N SER A 118 -9.05 -4.15 6.18
CA SER A 118 -10.34 -3.61 5.69
C SER A 118 -11.52 -4.55 6.00
N SER A 119 -11.31 -5.86 5.89
CA SER A 119 -12.29 -6.90 6.19
C SER A 119 -12.68 -7.00 7.67
N SER A 120 -11.93 -6.38 8.57
CA SER A 120 -12.17 -6.38 10.02
C SER A 120 -12.89 -5.13 10.51
N ILE A 121 -13.32 -4.25 9.59
CA ILE A 121 -13.99 -2.97 9.88
C ILE A 121 -15.51 -3.09 9.66
N VAL A 122 -16.01 -4.30 9.38
CA VAL A 122 -17.44 -4.64 9.27
C VAL A 122 -18.08 -4.76 10.65
#